data_AF-A0A252EBG8-F1
#
_entry.id   AF-A0A252EBG8-F1
#
_cell.length_a   1.000
_cell.length_b   1.000
_cell.length_c   1.000
_cell.angle_alpha   90.00
_cell.angle_beta   90.00
_cell.angle_gamma   90.00
#
_symmetry.space_group_name_H-M   'P 1'
#
loop_
_entity.id
_entity.type
_entity.pdbx_description
1 polymer ?
#
loop_
_entity_poly.entity_id
_entity_poly.type
_entity_poly.pdbx_seq_one_letter_code
_entity_poly.pdbx_strand_id
1 'polypeptide(L)'
;MTPQQLTGRAASKNKNQGQWLNAEDWVKAEQVTPKHPGRYLIDFKRPIDRVYHPDGTKTEEVTRAFVQRNNDGTLNSAYPVLNSFVI
;
A
#
# COMPACT_ATOMS: atom_id res chain seq x y z
N MET A 1 13.78 -1.40 3.78
CA MET A 1 13.61 0.06 3.87
C MET A 1 13.20 0.38 5.30
N THR A 2 13.88 1.30 5.98
CA THR A 2 13.59 1.61 7.39
C THR A 2 12.46 2.66 7.50
N PRO A 3 11.80 2.77 8.66
CA PRO A 3 10.81 3.84 8.92
C PRO A 3 11.31 5.24 8.58
N GLN A 4 12.55 5.59 8.96
CA GLN A 4 13.15 6.90 8.67
C GLN A 4 13.30 7.17 7.17
N GLN A 5 13.64 6.14 6.38
CA GLN A 5 13.71 6.26 4.93
C GLN A 5 12.32 6.49 4.30
N LEU A 6 11.27 5.88 4.86
CA LEU A 6 9.90 6.06 4.40
C LEU A 6 9.36 7.44 4.75
N THR A 7 9.58 7.92 5.98
CA THR A 7 9.23 9.30 6.38
C THR A 7 9.96 10.33 5.52
N GLY A 8 11.28 10.19 5.35
CA GLY A 8 12.07 11.11 4.53
C GLY A 8 11.62 11.11 3.06
N ARG A 9 11.27 9.93 2.53
CA ARG A 9 10.72 9.81 1.17
C ARG A 9 9.31 10.42 1.06
N ALA A 10 8.46 10.26 2.08
CA ALA A 10 7.13 10.84 2.11
C ALA A 10 7.19 12.38 2.07
N ALA A 11 8.07 12.96 2.89
CA ALA A 11 8.34 14.40 2.91
C ALA A 11 8.92 14.88 1.57
N SER A 12 9.99 14.24 1.07
CA SER A 12 10.67 14.66 -0.16
C SER A 12 9.77 14.58 -1.40
N LYS A 13 8.94 13.54 -1.52
CA LYS A 13 8.04 13.36 -2.66
C LYS A 13 6.69 14.04 -2.49
N ASN A 14 6.43 14.63 -1.32
CA ASN A 14 5.14 15.12 -0.89
C ASN A 14 3.99 14.12 -1.17
N LYS A 15 4.25 12.83 -0.87
CA LYS A 15 3.34 11.72 -1.14
C LYS A 15 3.39 10.68 -0.04
N ASN A 16 2.22 10.20 0.38
CA ASN A 16 2.10 9.09 1.34
C ASN A 16 2.94 7.88 0.92
N GLN A 17 3.57 7.20 1.89
CA GLN A 17 4.32 5.96 1.67
C GLN A 17 3.73 4.85 2.54
N GLY A 18 3.16 3.82 1.91
CA GLY A 18 2.69 2.63 2.61
C GLY A 18 3.83 1.68 2.97
N GLN A 19 3.74 1.03 4.13
CA GLN A 19 4.69 0.02 4.59
C GLN A 19 3.97 -1.25 5.00
N TRP A 20 4.30 -2.35 4.34
CA TRP A 20 3.91 -3.69 4.78
C TRP A 20 4.59 -4.04 6.12
N LEU A 21 3.82 -4.39 7.14
CA LEU A 21 4.26 -4.86 8.45
C LEU A 21 4.43 -6.37 8.47
N ASN A 22 3.56 -7.10 7.77
CA ASN A 22 3.61 -8.54 7.62
C ASN A 22 3.71 -8.93 6.14
N ALA A 23 4.69 -9.75 5.78
CA ALA A 23 4.86 -10.26 4.42
C ALA A 23 3.67 -11.13 3.97
N GLU A 24 2.97 -11.80 4.89
CA GLU A 24 1.78 -12.59 4.58
C GLU A 24 0.64 -11.72 4.04
N ASP A 25 0.52 -10.48 4.49
CA ASP A 25 -0.51 -9.54 4.03
C ASP A 25 -0.25 -9.07 2.60
N TRP A 26 1.01 -8.90 2.21
CA TRP A 26 1.38 -8.72 0.80
C TRP A 26 0.93 -9.92 -0.03
N VAL A 27 1.30 -11.14 0.38
CA VAL A 27 0.98 -12.36 -0.38
C VAL A 27 -0.53 -12.50 -0.55
N LYS A 28 -1.28 -12.22 0.53
CA LYS A 28 -2.73 -12.24 0.50
C LYS A 28 -3.32 -11.17 -0.42
N ALA A 29 -2.78 -9.93 -0.43
CA ALA A 29 -3.18 -8.90 -1.39
C ALA A 29 -3.03 -9.40 -2.83
N GLU A 30 -1.91 -10.05 -3.14
CA GLU A 30 -1.68 -10.59 -4.47
C GLU A 30 -2.65 -11.73 -4.84
N GLN A 31 -2.96 -12.62 -3.89
CA GLN A 31 -3.85 -13.76 -4.10
C GLN A 31 -5.31 -13.32 -4.34
N VAL A 32 -5.80 -12.33 -3.60
CA VAL A 32 -7.20 -11.88 -3.71
C VAL A 32 -7.43 -10.90 -4.86
N THR A 33 -6.37 -10.25 -5.35
CA THR A 33 -6.48 -9.31 -6.48
C THR A 33 -6.65 -10.08 -7.80
N PRO A 34 -7.68 -9.76 -8.62
CA PRO A 34 -7.88 -10.39 -9.92
C PRO A 34 -6.60 -10.39 -10.77
N LYS A 35 -6.31 -11.49 -11.47
CA LYS A 35 -5.09 -11.65 -12.29
C LYS A 35 -5.17 -10.93 -13.65
N HIS A 36 -6.12 -10.01 -13.80
CA HIS A 36 -6.29 -9.18 -14.99
C HIS A 36 -5.59 -7.82 -14.83
N PRO A 37 -5.14 -7.20 -15.93
CA PRO A 37 -4.56 -5.86 -15.91
C PRO A 37 -5.50 -4.84 -15.26
N GLY A 38 -4.94 -3.90 -14.52
CA GLY A 38 -5.73 -2.84 -13.90
C GLY A 38 -5.19 -2.38 -12.56
N ARG A 39 -6.00 -1.55 -11.90
CA ARG A 39 -5.76 -0.99 -10.58
C ARG A 39 -6.90 -1.42 -9.67
N TYR A 40 -6.56 -1.93 -8.51
CA TYR A 40 -7.49 -2.52 -7.56
C TYR A 40 -7.28 -1.93 -6.18
N LEU A 41 -8.38 -1.70 -5.48
CA LEU A 41 -8.38 -1.35 -4.06
C LEU A 41 -8.92 -2.55 -3.29
N ILE A 42 -8.07 -3.16 -2.48
CA ILE A 42 -8.43 -4.30 -1.65
C ILE A 42 -8.66 -3.82 -0.23
N ASP A 43 -9.83 -4.13 0.34
CA ASP A 43 -10.15 -3.84 1.74
C ASP A 43 -10.12 -5.15 2.54
N PHE A 44 -9.15 -5.26 3.44
CA PHE A 44 -8.91 -6.46 4.24
C PHE A 44 -9.85 -6.59 5.44
N LYS A 45 -10.65 -5.55 5.75
CA LYS A 45 -11.55 -5.50 6.92
C LYS A 45 -10.88 -5.75 8.27
N ARG A 46 -9.55 -5.68 8.31
CA ARG A 46 -8.71 -5.72 9.52
C ARG A 46 -7.48 -4.84 9.31
N PRO A 47 -6.82 -4.39 10.39
CA PRO A 47 -5.51 -3.78 10.32
C PRO A 47 -4.54 -4.71 9.60
N ILE A 48 -3.87 -4.18 8.57
CA ILE A 48 -2.79 -4.86 7.88
C ILE A 48 -1.48 -4.11 8.12
N ASP A 49 -1.49 -2.77 8.09
CA ASP A 49 -0.27 -2.01 7.85
C ASP A 49 -0.30 -0.55 8.33
N ARG A 50 0.71 0.23 7.92
CA ARG A 50 0.79 1.68 8.17
C ARG A 50 1.15 2.51 6.95
N VAL A 51 0.82 3.80 7.00
CA VAL A 51 1.14 4.80 5.99
C VAL A 51 1.85 5.99 6.64
N TYR A 52 2.98 6.41 6.07
CA TYR A 52 3.71 7.61 6.47
C TYR A 52 3.26 8.81 5.63
N HIS A 53 3.04 9.95 6.30
CA HIS A 53 2.57 11.19 5.69
C HIS A 53 3.72 12.17 5.43
N PRO A 54 3.56 13.11 4.48
CA PRO A 54 4.57 14.14 4.21
C PRO A 54 4.86 15.06 5.39
N ASP A 55 3.90 15.25 6.29
CA ASP A 55 4.03 16.07 7.51
C ASP A 55 4.80 15.36 8.65
N GLY A 56 5.28 14.14 8.41
CA GLY A 56 6.03 13.34 9.38
C GLY A 56 5.15 12.48 10.29
N THR A 57 3.82 12.63 10.23
CA THR A 57 2.89 11.76 10.95
C THR A 57 2.75 10.40 10.26
N LYS A 58 2.10 9.46 10.94
CA LYS A 58 1.78 8.14 10.40
C LYS A 58 0.38 7.73 10.82
N THR A 59 -0.33 7.09 9.89
CA THR A 59 -1.56 6.36 10.18
C THR A 59 -1.19 4.90 10.35
N GLU A 60 -1.38 4.38 11.57
CA GLU A 60 -1.28 2.96 11.87
C GLU A 60 -2.61 2.27 11.54
N GLU A 61 -2.61 0.93 11.58
CA GLU A 61 -3.82 0.09 11.44
C GLU A 61 -4.63 0.31 10.15
N VAL A 62 -3.94 0.64 9.07
CA VAL A 62 -4.54 0.78 7.75
C VAL A 62 -5.09 -0.57 7.28
N THR A 63 -6.28 -0.56 6.66
CA THR A 63 -6.99 -1.79 6.24
C THR A 63 -7.05 -1.98 4.73
N ARG A 64 -6.58 -1.00 3.95
CA ARG A 64 -6.66 -1.01 2.48
C ARG A 64 -5.29 -1.07 1.83
N ALA A 65 -5.22 -1.78 0.71
CA ALA A 65 -4.06 -1.83 -0.14
C ALA A 65 -4.42 -1.49 -1.59
N PHE A 66 -3.58 -0.68 -2.21
CA PHE A 66 -3.59 -0.48 -3.65
C PHE A 66 -2.77 -1.59 -4.30
N VAL A 67 -3.31 -2.18 -5.37
CA VAL A 67 -2.62 -3.17 -6.19
C VAL A 67 -2.74 -2.80 -7.66
N GLN A 68 -1.62 -2.74 -8.36
CA GLN A 68 -1.56 -2.51 -9.80
C GLN A 68 -0.96 -3.73 -10.50
N ARG A 69 -1.59 -4.14 -11.59
CA ARG A 69 -1.07 -5.17 -12.50
C ARG A 69 -0.71 -4.58 -13.85
N ASN A 70 0.35 -5.11 -14.44
CA ASN A 70 0.77 -4.82 -15.81
C ASN A 70 -0.24 -5.39 -16.83
N ASN A 71 -0.07 -5.04 -18.11
CA ASN A 71 -0.91 -5.54 -19.21
C ASN A 71 -0.84 -7.06 -19.42
N ASP A 72 0.21 -7.71 -18.92
CA ASP A 72 0.38 -9.17 -18.93
C ASP A 72 -0.18 -9.85 -17.66
N GLY A 73 -0.83 -9.10 -16.76
CA GLY A 73 -1.38 -9.60 -15.51
C GLY A 73 -0.36 -9.77 -14.37
N THR A 74 0.93 -9.53 -14.61
CA THR A 74 1.96 -9.58 -13.56
C THR A 74 1.80 -8.43 -12.56
N LEU A 75 2.23 -8.66 -11.31
CA LEU A 75 2.17 -7.63 -10.27
C LEU A 75 3.17 -6.51 -10.59
N ASN A 76 2.68 -5.28 -10.68
CA ASN A 76 3.52 -4.09 -10.89
C ASN A 76 3.89 -3.44 -9.55
N SER A 77 2.88 -3.16 -8.73
CA SER A 77 3.06 -2.55 -7.41
C SER A 77 1.92 -2.94 -6.48
N ALA A 78 2.26 -3.07 -5.20
CA ALA A 78 1.29 -3.27 -4.12
C ALA A 78 1.76 -2.53 -2.87
N TYR A 79 0.91 -1.69 -2.31
CA TYR A 79 1.24 -0.96 -1.08
C TYR A 79 -0.01 -0.56 -0.27
N PRO A 80 0.11 -0.45 1.06
CA PRO A 80 -0.95 0.03 1.92
C PRO A 80 -1.32 1.49 1.60
N VAL A 81 -2.61 1.80 1.69
CA VAL A 81 -3.16 3.14 1.39
C VAL A 81 -4.27 3.52 2.37
N LEU A 82 -4.44 4.82 2.60
CA LEU A 82 -5.51 5.33 3.44
C LEU A 82 -6.90 4.97 2.91
N ASN A 83 -7.90 4.98 3.79
CA ASN A 83 -9.31 4.82 3.40
C ASN A 83 -9.81 5.89 2.43
N SER A 84 -9.19 7.07 2.43
CA SER A 84 -9.47 8.16 1.49
C SER A 84 -8.80 8.01 0.13
N PHE A 85 -7.98 6.97 -0.09
CA PHE A 85 -7.32 6.75 -1.37
C PHE A 85 -8.32 6.33 -2.45
N VAL A 86 -8.22 6.96 -3.62
CA VAL A 86 -9.09 6.74 -4.78
C VAL A 86 -8.20 6.43 -5.99
N ILE A 87 -8.67 5.54 -6.87
CA ILE A 87 -7.96 4.99 -8.04
C ILE A 87 -8.36 5.73 -9.32
#